data_AF-A0A1X0R6Z0-F1
#
_entry.id   AF-A0A1X0R6Z0-F1
#
_cell.length_a   1.000
_cell.length_b   1.000
_cell.length_c   1.000
_cell.angle_alpha   90.00
_cell.angle_beta   90.00
_cell.angle_gamma   90.00
#
_symmetry.space_group_name_H-M   'P 1'
#
loop_
_entity.id
_entity.type
_entity.pdbx_description
1 polymer ?
#
loop_
_entity_poly.entity_id
_entity_poly.type
_entity_poly.pdbx_seq_one_letter_code
_entity_poly.pdbx_strand_id
1 'polypeptide(L)'
;MVVFERTPRIETKYEDDNRFHRKFCGFMSLRGGCGIACAIWIGLNTYIATTAFLGFTPIFSYLDKTALIIMASISIFFGLVALFILYGLFVDRPGHLQLGFLLLVLTVPVFLVDVFANIILFGVQKSSYMNWCVGKSRGHVDETITVVFVNGSQIQLDYQPTSNNDDLFNCHKLWEDEIKFALAILIIISICYVYWSACIFYYFDKLRGIMAFNGIMPTAFMNYYPRFIPNPFFRTMPPPPSGNV
;
A
#
# COMPACT_ATOMS: atom_id res chain seq x y z
N MET A 1 -3.02 -5.51 -45.52
CA MET A 1 -2.42 -4.49 -44.64
C MET A 1 -3.56 -3.84 -43.87
N VAL A 2 -3.79 -4.24 -42.62
CA VAL A 2 -4.94 -3.79 -41.82
C VAL A 2 -4.59 -2.43 -41.25
N VAL A 3 -5.26 -1.39 -41.76
CA VAL A 3 -5.15 -0.03 -41.25
C VAL A 3 -5.83 -0.03 -39.88
N PHE A 4 -5.04 0.05 -38.81
CA PHE A 4 -5.54 0.35 -37.47
C PHE A 4 -6.02 1.81 -37.48
N GLU A 5 -7.31 1.98 -37.73
CA GLU A 5 -7.98 3.27 -37.63
C GLU A 5 -8.00 3.68 -36.14
N ARG A 6 -7.06 4.54 -35.78
CA ARG A 6 -6.93 5.11 -34.45
C ARG A 6 -8.16 6.00 -34.25
N THR A 7 -9.14 5.51 -33.48
CA THR A 7 -10.36 6.26 -33.12
C THR A 7 -9.98 7.68 -32.71
N PRO A 8 -10.59 8.72 -33.32
CA PRO A 8 -10.26 10.10 -33.01
C PRO A 8 -10.56 10.38 -31.54
N ARG A 9 -9.54 10.85 -30.81
CA ARG A 9 -9.70 11.42 -29.47
C ARG A 9 -10.46 12.72 -29.64
N ILE A 10 -11.78 12.66 -29.55
CA ILE A 10 -12.65 13.83 -29.49
C ILE A 10 -12.32 14.53 -28.16
N GLU A 11 -11.45 15.54 -28.21
CA GLU A 11 -11.31 16.52 -27.14
C GLU A 11 -12.53 17.45 -27.18
N THR A 12 -13.71 16.93 -26.83
CA THR A 12 -14.80 17.82 -26.43
C THR A 12 -14.42 18.41 -25.09
N LYS A 13 -14.31 19.74 -25.11
CA LYS A 13 -14.10 20.64 -23.99
C LYS A 13 -15.26 20.50 -22.99
N TYR A 14 -15.29 19.42 -22.23
CA TYR A 14 -16.03 19.33 -20.98
C TYR A 14 -15.30 20.24 -20.00
N GLU A 15 -15.88 21.40 -19.75
CA GLU A 15 -15.42 22.35 -18.74
C GLU A 15 -15.75 21.78 -17.35
N ASP A 16 -15.05 20.71 -16.98
CA ASP A 16 -15.02 20.20 -15.61
C ASP A 16 -14.28 21.24 -14.76
N ASP A 17 -15.05 22.12 -14.12
CA ASP A 17 -14.56 23.20 -13.24
C ASP A 17 -13.80 22.66 -12.00
N ASN A 18 -13.91 21.35 -11.75
CA ASN A 18 -13.21 20.68 -10.66
C ASN A 18 -11.78 20.31 -11.04
N ARG A 19 -10.80 21.11 -10.57
CA ARG A 19 -9.35 20.84 -10.70
C ARG A 19 -8.93 19.41 -10.30
N PHE A 20 -9.67 18.79 -9.38
CA PHE A 20 -9.46 17.40 -8.93
C PHE A 20 -9.68 16.34 -10.03
N HIS A 21 -10.49 16.60 -11.06
CA HIS A 21 -10.71 15.65 -12.17
C HIS A 21 -9.70 15.77 -13.32
N ARG A 22 -8.81 16.77 -13.29
CA ARG A 22 -7.78 16.96 -14.33
C ARG A 22 -6.40 16.47 -13.92
N LYS A 23 -6.02 16.53 -12.64
CA LYS A 23 -4.61 16.37 -12.22
C LYS A 23 -4.43 15.44 -11.03
N PHE A 24 -3.48 14.52 -11.13
CA PHE A 24 -2.94 13.75 -10.01
C PHE A 24 -1.89 14.59 -9.27
N CYS A 25 -2.03 14.72 -7.94
CA CYS A 25 -1.15 15.55 -7.10
C CYS A 25 -0.99 17.01 -7.57
N GLY A 26 -1.91 17.54 -8.37
CA GLY A 26 -1.85 18.93 -8.87
C GLY A 26 -0.89 19.17 -10.05
N PHE A 27 -0.07 18.21 -10.46
CA PHE A 27 0.98 18.42 -11.47
C PHE A 27 0.97 17.44 -12.66
N MET A 28 0.51 16.20 -12.50
CA MET A 28 0.55 15.19 -13.57
C MET A 28 -0.84 14.83 -14.10
N SER A 29 -0.88 14.25 -15.31
CA SER A 29 -2.12 13.70 -15.86
C SER A 29 -2.69 12.61 -14.94
N LEU A 30 -4.01 12.59 -14.77
CA LEU A 30 -4.68 11.67 -13.85
C LEU A 30 -4.35 10.20 -14.14
N ARG A 31 -4.27 9.82 -15.44
CA ARG A 31 -3.88 8.49 -15.89
C ARG A 31 -2.43 8.14 -15.54
N GLY A 32 -1.50 9.06 -15.81
CA GLY A 32 -0.07 8.85 -15.53
C GLY A 32 0.20 8.71 -14.04
N GLY A 33 -0.43 9.56 -13.23
CA GLY A 33 -0.31 9.49 -11.77
C GLY A 33 -0.89 8.21 -11.17
N CYS A 34 -2.05 7.74 -11.64
CA CYS A 34 -2.60 6.46 -11.22
C CYS A 34 -1.67 5.30 -11.61
N GLY A 35 -1.08 5.33 -12.80
CA GLY A 35 -0.10 4.32 -13.23
C GLY A 35 1.13 4.27 -12.33
N ILE A 36 1.67 5.43 -11.94
CA ILE A 36 2.81 5.53 -11.02
C ILE A 36 2.42 5.00 -9.62
N ALA A 37 1.25 5.37 -9.10
CA ALA A 37 0.78 4.87 -7.81
C ALA A 37 0.64 3.34 -7.81
N CYS A 38 0.07 2.76 -8.87
CA CYS A 38 -0.01 1.31 -9.02
C CYS A 38 1.39 0.67 -9.09
N ALA A 39 2.34 1.26 -9.81
CA ALA A 39 3.71 0.75 -9.87
C ALA A 39 4.41 0.77 -8.49
N ILE A 40 4.24 1.86 -7.73
CA ILE A 40 4.76 1.97 -6.36
C ILE A 40 4.12 0.92 -5.46
N TRP A 41 2.79 0.73 -5.54
CA TRP A 41 2.11 -0.32 -4.78
C TRP A 41 2.60 -1.72 -5.12
N ILE A 42 2.83 -2.04 -6.39
CA ILE A 42 3.38 -3.34 -6.78
C ILE A 42 4.76 -3.53 -6.17
N GLY A 43 5.65 -2.53 -6.30
CA GLY A 43 7.01 -2.60 -5.76
C GLY A 43 7.04 -2.75 -4.24
N LEU A 44 6.35 -1.86 -3.52
CA LEU A 44 6.32 -1.88 -2.05
C LEU A 44 5.69 -3.15 -1.50
N ASN A 45 4.54 -3.57 -2.03
CA ASN A 45 3.89 -4.78 -1.53
C ASN A 45 4.68 -6.04 -1.86
N THR A 46 5.33 -6.11 -3.02
CA THR A 46 6.21 -7.24 -3.35
C THR A 46 7.43 -7.28 -2.42
N TYR A 47 8.01 -6.14 -2.10
CA TYR A 47 9.12 -6.03 -1.15
C TYR A 47 8.72 -6.44 0.28
N ILE A 48 7.56 -5.99 0.75
CA ILE A 48 7.02 -6.40 2.06
C ILE A 48 6.76 -7.92 2.08
N ALA A 49 6.20 -8.48 1.00
CA ALA A 49 5.93 -9.91 0.92
C ALA A 49 7.21 -10.76 0.94
N THR A 50 8.24 -10.37 0.16
CA THR A 50 9.50 -11.13 0.12
C THR A 50 10.24 -11.07 1.44
N THR A 51 10.31 -9.89 2.07
CA THR A 51 10.95 -9.75 3.40
C THR A 51 10.20 -10.55 4.46
N ALA A 52 8.87 -10.52 4.46
CA ALA A 52 8.05 -11.28 5.40
C ALA A 52 8.26 -12.79 5.27
N PHE A 53 8.40 -13.33 4.04
CA PHE A 53 8.75 -14.74 3.84
C PHE A 53 10.16 -15.10 4.29
N LEU A 54 11.10 -14.14 4.25
CA LEU A 54 12.44 -14.32 4.81
C LEU A 54 12.45 -14.31 6.35
N GLY A 55 11.32 -13.99 6.99
CA GLY A 55 11.18 -13.99 8.45
C GLY A 55 11.50 -12.65 9.10
N PHE A 56 11.60 -11.57 8.32
CA PHE A 56 11.87 -10.22 8.81
C PHE A 56 10.83 -9.25 8.26
N THR A 57 10.71 -8.06 8.86
CA THR A 57 9.85 -7.00 8.30
C THR A 57 10.63 -5.70 8.16
N PRO A 58 10.24 -4.81 7.24
CA PRO A 58 10.88 -3.51 7.14
C PRO A 58 10.52 -2.54 8.27
N ILE A 59 9.52 -2.87 9.12
CA ILE A 59 9.00 -1.99 10.16
C ILE A 59 9.39 -2.47 11.57
N PHE A 60 9.34 -3.78 11.81
CA PHE A 60 9.60 -4.42 13.09
C PHE A 60 10.79 -5.37 13.01
N SER A 61 11.62 -5.34 14.05
CA SER A 61 12.76 -6.27 14.18
C SER A 61 12.33 -7.68 14.57
N TYR A 62 11.20 -7.82 15.28
CA TYR A 62 10.66 -9.10 15.72
C TYR A 62 9.13 -9.10 15.59
N LEU A 63 8.60 -10.14 14.95
CA LEU A 63 7.17 -10.40 14.85
C LEU A 63 6.96 -11.92 14.83
N ASP A 64 5.81 -12.39 15.34
CA ASP A 64 5.48 -13.81 15.30
C ASP A 64 5.34 -14.31 13.85
N LYS A 65 5.76 -15.56 13.61
CA LYS A 65 5.75 -16.20 12.28
C LYS A 65 4.36 -16.19 11.66
N THR A 66 3.32 -16.39 12.48
CA THR A 66 1.93 -16.37 12.03
C THR A 66 1.56 -15.01 11.44
N ALA A 67 1.92 -13.91 12.11
CA ALA A 67 1.64 -12.56 11.66
C ALA A 67 2.42 -12.21 10.37
N LEU A 68 3.68 -12.67 10.27
CA LEU A 68 4.51 -12.52 9.06
C LEU A 68 3.86 -13.16 7.83
N ILE A 69 3.34 -14.39 7.96
CA ILE A 69 2.71 -15.12 6.85
C ILE A 69 1.42 -14.40 6.40
N ILE A 70 0.62 -13.92 7.35
CA ILE A 70 -0.61 -13.17 7.05
C ILE A 70 -0.28 -11.88 6.29
N MET A 71 0.66 -11.08 6.80
CA MET A 71 1.10 -9.85 6.15
C MET A 71 1.63 -10.11 4.73
N ALA A 72 2.45 -11.16 4.54
CA ALA A 72 2.95 -11.55 3.23
C ALA A 72 1.80 -11.89 2.25
N SER A 73 0.80 -12.63 2.72
CA SER A 73 -0.33 -13.05 1.89
C SER A 73 -1.19 -11.87 1.43
N ILE A 74 -1.47 -10.91 2.32
CA ILE A 74 -2.27 -9.71 2.02
C ILE A 74 -1.48 -8.81 1.07
N SER A 75 -0.17 -8.64 1.28
CA SER A 75 0.68 -7.86 0.38
C SER A 75 0.74 -8.45 -1.04
N ILE A 76 0.85 -9.77 -1.21
CA ILE A 76 0.82 -10.40 -2.53
C ILE A 76 -0.52 -10.14 -3.22
N PHE A 77 -1.62 -10.33 -2.49
CA PHE A 77 -2.96 -10.07 -3.01
C PHE A 77 -3.11 -8.60 -3.44
N PHE A 78 -2.65 -7.65 -2.62
CA PHE A 78 -2.61 -6.24 -2.98
C PHE A 78 -1.80 -6.01 -4.25
N GLY A 79 -0.59 -6.56 -4.34
CA GLY A 79 0.26 -6.44 -5.52
C GLY A 79 -0.44 -6.92 -6.81
N LEU A 80 -1.18 -8.03 -6.74
CA LEU A 80 -1.97 -8.54 -7.86
C LEU A 80 -3.13 -7.61 -8.24
N VAL A 81 -3.85 -7.06 -7.26
CA VAL A 81 -4.91 -6.07 -7.51
C VAL A 81 -4.33 -4.82 -8.18
N ALA A 82 -3.19 -4.32 -7.69
CA ALA A 82 -2.52 -3.15 -8.26
C ALA A 82 -2.03 -3.42 -9.70
N LEU A 83 -1.53 -4.63 -9.99
CA LEU A 83 -1.16 -5.07 -11.34
C LEU A 83 -2.38 -5.15 -12.27
N PHE A 84 -3.51 -5.67 -11.78
CA PHE A 84 -4.75 -5.74 -12.54
C PHE A 84 -5.30 -4.35 -12.90
N ILE A 85 -5.22 -3.39 -11.96
CA ILE A 85 -5.61 -1.99 -12.21
C ILE A 85 -4.66 -1.35 -13.22
N LEU A 86 -3.35 -1.57 -13.07
CA LEU A 86 -2.36 -1.07 -14.02
C LEU A 86 -2.63 -1.58 -15.44
N TYR A 87 -2.94 -2.87 -15.57
CA TYR A 87 -3.38 -3.47 -16.84
C TYR A 87 -4.65 -2.77 -17.38
N GLY A 88 -5.67 -2.59 -16.54
CA GLY A 88 -6.90 -1.88 -16.90
C GLY A 88 -6.67 -0.43 -17.37
N LEU A 89 -5.69 0.26 -16.77
CA LEU A 89 -5.27 1.62 -17.16
C LEU A 89 -4.57 1.67 -18.53
N PHE A 90 -3.90 0.60 -18.97
CA PHE A 90 -3.25 0.57 -20.28
C PHE A 90 -4.20 0.12 -21.40
N VAL A 91 -5.09 -0.83 -21.12
CA VAL A 91 -6.03 -1.38 -22.10
C VAL A 91 -7.22 -0.44 -22.36
N ASP A 92 -7.43 0.57 -21.50
CA ASP A 92 -8.51 1.57 -21.62
C ASP A 92 -9.92 0.96 -21.71
N ARG A 93 -10.10 -0.25 -21.18
CA ARG A 93 -11.38 -0.96 -21.12
C ARG A 93 -12.05 -0.69 -19.77
N PRO A 94 -13.29 -0.16 -19.75
CA PRO A 94 -13.94 0.28 -18.52
C PRO A 94 -14.34 -0.84 -17.57
N GLY A 95 -14.66 -2.03 -18.09
CA GLY A 95 -15.06 -3.17 -17.27
C GLY A 95 -13.92 -3.66 -16.35
N HIS A 96 -12.69 -3.69 -16.86
CA HIS A 96 -11.53 -4.07 -16.06
C HIS A 96 -11.22 -3.03 -14.98
N LEU A 97 -11.35 -1.74 -15.31
CA LEU A 97 -11.13 -0.67 -14.34
C LEU A 97 -12.18 -0.68 -13.22
N GLN A 98 -13.45 -0.99 -13.53
CA GLN A 98 -14.52 -1.11 -12.53
C GLN A 98 -14.26 -2.23 -11.54
N LEU A 99 -13.93 -3.42 -12.04
CA LEU A 99 -13.61 -4.57 -11.19
C LEU A 99 -12.37 -4.29 -10.34
N GLY A 100 -11.33 -3.68 -10.94
CA GLY A 100 -10.13 -3.28 -10.24
C GLY A 100 -10.40 -2.29 -9.11
N PHE A 101 -11.25 -1.29 -9.33
CA PHE A 101 -11.66 -0.34 -8.29
C PHE A 101 -12.43 -1.02 -7.15
N LEU A 102 -13.36 -1.94 -7.46
CA LEU A 102 -14.12 -2.68 -6.44
C LEU A 102 -13.18 -3.49 -5.53
N LEU A 103 -12.21 -4.18 -6.14
CA LEU A 103 -11.18 -4.91 -5.40
C LEU A 103 -10.34 -3.98 -4.54
N LEU A 104 -9.96 -2.80 -5.05
CA LEU A 104 -9.17 -1.83 -4.31
C LEU A 104 -9.89 -1.26 -3.08
N VAL A 105 -11.20 -0.99 -3.18
CA VAL A 105 -12.02 -0.53 -2.04
C VAL A 105 -12.07 -1.58 -0.92
N LEU A 106 -11.98 -2.87 -1.26
CA LEU A 106 -11.90 -3.94 -0.28
C LEU A 106 -10.47 -4.12 0.25
N THR A 107 -9.47 -4.11 -0.62
CA THR A 107 -8.09 -4.46 -0.27
C THR A 107 -7.39 -3.37 0.53
N VAL A 108 -7.59 -2.08 0.23
CA VAL A 108 -6.89 -0.99 0.94
C VAL A 108 -7.24 -0.96 2.43
N PRO A 109 -8.52 -1.00 2.84
CA PRO A 109 -8.87 -1.08 4.26
C PRO A 109 -8.34 -2.34 4.94
N VAL A 110 -8.43 -3.51 4.27
CA VAL A 110 -7.92 -4.78 4.82
C VAL A 110 -6.42 -4.69 5.09
N PHE A 111 -5.64 -4.13 4.16
CA PHE A 111 -4.20 -3.93 4.33
C PHE A 111 -3.88 -2.96 5.47
N LEU A 112 -4.60 -1.83 5.58
CA LEU A 112 -4.38 -0.87 6.66
C LEU A 112 -4.71 -1.47 8.03
N VAL A 113 -5.77 -2.28 8.13
CA VAL A 113 -6.14 -3.00 9.35
C VAL A 113 -5.08 -4.04 9.71
N ASP A 114 -4.51 -4.76 8.74
CA ASP A 114 -3.43 -5.72 8.98
C ASP A 114 -2.17 -5.03 9.54
N VAL A 115 -1.73 -3.93 8.92
CA VAL A 115 -0.58 -3.16 9.44
C VAL A 115 -0.86 -2.65 10.86
N PHE A 116 -2.07 -2.16 11.13
CA PHE A 116 -2.47 -1.72 12.46
C PHE A 116 -2.47 -2.86 13.49
N ALA A 117 -3.01 -4.03 13.12
CA ALA A 117 -3.01 -5.21 13.97
C ALA A 117 -1.58 -5.67 14.29
N ASN A 118 -0.67 -5.63 13.31
CA ASN A 118 0.74 -5.96 13.51
C ASN A 118 1.44 -4.99 14.49
N ILE A 119 1.11 -3.69 14.46
CA ILE A 119 1.61 -2.72 15.45
C ILE A 119 1.12 -3.07 16.86
N ILE A 120 -0.17 -3.39 17.03
CA ILE A 120 -0.71 -3.79 18.33
C ILE A 120 -0.05 -5.06 18.83
N LEU A 121 0.10 -6.06 17.95
CA LEU A 121 0.72 -7.35 18.29
C LEU A 121 2.16 -7.15 18.76
N PHE A 122 2.94 -6.33 18.05
CA PHE A 122 4.29 -5.93 18.47
C PHE A 122 4.29 -5.22 19.84
N GLY A 123 3.31 -4.35 20.08
CA GLY A 123 3.17 -3.64 21.36
C GLY A 123 2.87 -4.56 22.55
N VAL A 124 2.00 -5.56 22.35
CA VAL A 124 1.64 -6.53 23.40
C VAL A 124 2.78 -7.51 23.67
N GLN A 125 3.57 -7.87 22.66
CA GLN A 125 4.66 -8.85 22.76
C GLN A 125 5.99 -8.26 23.27
N LYS A 126 5.96 -7.18 24.07
CA LYS A 126 7.16 -6.53 24.61
C LYS A 126 8.09 -7.51 25.34
N SER A 127 7.58 -8.39 26.18
CA SER A 127 8.41 -9.34 26.95
C SER A 127 9.15 -10.33 26.04
N SER A 128 8.47 -10.89 25.04
CA SER A 128 9.06 -11.77 24.04
C SER A 128 10.12 -11.06 23.19
N TYR A 129 9.85 -9.80 22.81
CA TYR A 129 10.82 -8.95 22.12
C TYR A 129 12.09 -8.75 22.95
N MET A 130 11.97 -8.42 24.24
CA MET A 130 13.14 -8.20 25.10
C MET A 130 14.02 -9.45 25.20
N ASN A 131 13.41 -10.62 25.39
CA ASN A 131 14.14 -11.88 25.45
C ASN A 131 14.86 -12.18 24.13
N TRP A 132 14.21 -11.93 22.99
CA TRP A 132 14.82 -12.09 21.68
C TRP A 132 15.98 -11.10 21.45
N CYS A 133 15.80 -9.84 21.83
CA CYS A 133 16.79 -8.78 21.62
C CYS A 133 18.04 -9.01 22.48
N VAL A 134 17.88 -9.38 23.75
CA VAL A 134 18.99 -9.74 24.65
C VAL A 134 19.69 -11.02 24.16
N GLY A 135 18.93 -12.02 23.70
CA GLY A 135 19.49 -13.24 23.14
C GLY A 135 20.31 -13.01 21.86
N LYS A 136 19.82 -12.14 20.96
CA LYS A 136 20.51 -11.80 19.71
C LYS A 136 21.74 -10.93 19.92
N SER A 137 21.67 -9.97 20.84
CA SER A 137 22.80 -9.11 21.16
C SER A 137 23.96 -9.88 21.79
N ARG A 138 23.69 -10.87 22.65
CA ARG A 138 24.72 -11.75 23.21
C ARG A 138 25.46 -12.56 22.15
N GLY A 139 24.74 -13.06 21.13
CA GLY A 139 25.35 -13.84 20.04
C GLY A 139 26.12 -13.02 19.00
N HIS A 140 26.32 -11.71 19.21
CA HIS A 140 27.07 -10.82 18.29
C HIS A 140 28.23 -10.08 18.96
N VAL A 141 28.43 -10.27 20.26
CA VAL A 141 29.62 -9.78 20.96
C VAL A 141 30.58 -10.96 21.03
N ASP A 142 31.80 -10.80 20.53
CA ASP A 142 32.86 -11.80 20.72
C ASP A 142 32.94 -12.11 22.21
N GLU A 143 32.69 -13.37 22.58
CA GLU A 143 32.71 -13.85 23.96
C GLU A 143 34.09 -13.63 24.63
N THR A 144 35.11 -13.22 23.88
CA THR A 144 36.47 -13.05 24.40
C THR A 144 36.96 -11.61 24.25
N ILE A 145 37.10 -10.92 25.37
CA ILE A 145 37.87 -9.68 25.43
C ILE A 145 39.33 -10.06 25.64
N THR A 146 40.17 -9.87 24.62
CA THR A 146 41.62 -10.09 24.74
C THR A 146 42.27 -8.83 25.27
N VAL A 147 42.64 -8.84 26.56
CA VAL A 147 43.40 -7.74 27.16
C VAL A 147 44.88 -8.07 27.04
N VAL A 148 45.59 -7.30 26.21
CA VAL A 148 47.05 -7.40 26.06
C VAL A 148 47.70 -6.50 27.11
N PHE A 149 48.30 -7.11 28.13
CA PHE A 149 49.05 -6.35 29.13
C PHE A 149 50.41 -5.93 28.55
N VAL A 150 50.97 -4.84 29.06
CA VAL A 150 52.26 -4.25 28.62
C VAL A 150 53.43 -5.26 28.71
N ASN A 151 53.29 -6.32 29.53
CA ASN A 151 54.25 -7.41 29.68
C ASN A 151 54.11 -8.54 28.63
N GLY A 152 53.25 -8.41 27.62
CA GLY A 152 53.05 -9.39 26.56
C GLY A 152 52.17 -10.59 26.93
N SER A 153 51.69 -10.68 28.17
CA SER A 153 50.70 -11.67 28.59
C SER A 153 49.31 -11.30 28.06
N GLN A 154 48.68 -12.22 27.34
CA GLN A 154 47.29 -12.11 26.90
C GLN A 154 46.39 -12.86 27.89
N ILE A 155 45.43 -12.15 28.47
CA ILE A 155 44.36 -12.78 29.26
C ILE A 155 43.10 -12.69 28.42
N GLN A 156 42.53 -13.85 28.10
CA GLN A 156 41.19 -13.94 27.52
C GLN A 156 40.20 -13.87 28.68
N LEU A 157 39.48 -12.75 28.77
CA LEU A 157 38.35 -12.63 29.68
C LEU A 157 37.11 -13.04 28.89
N ASP A 158 36.47 -14.11 29.35
CA ASP A 158 35.15 -14.49 28.89
C ASP A 158 34.16 -13.42 29.35
N TYR A 159 33.46 -12.78 28.42
CA TYR A 159 32.47 -11.76 28.75
C TYR A 159 31.23 -12.46 29.34
N GLN A 160 31.23 -12.60 30.67
CA GLN A 160 30.09 -13.11 31.39
C GLN A 160 29.24 -11.93 31.89
N PRO A 161 28.05 -11.67 31.32
CA PRO A 161 27.20 -10.56 31.76
C PRO A 161 26.89 -10.73 33.25
N THR A 162 27.01 -9.65 34.02
CA THR A 162 26.92 -9.65 35.49
C THR A 162 25.49 -9.89 35.95
N SER A 163 24.51 -9.64 35.09
CA SER A 163 23.11 -10.04 35.28
C SER A 163 22.48 -10.57 33.99
N ASN A 164 21.49 -11.47 34.12
CA ASN A 164 20.68 -11.95 33.00
C ASN A 164 19.91 -10.82 32.27
N ASN A 165 19.92 -9.59 32.81
CA ASN A 165 19.23 -8.42 32.29
C ASN A 165 20.19 -7.30 31.84
N ASP A 166 21.50 -7.56 31.73
CA ASP A 166 22.45 -6.57 31.21
C ASP A 166 22.20 -6.35 29.72
N ASP A 167 21.39 -5.33 29.45
CA ASP A 167 20.95 -4.92 28.13
C ASP A 167 22.03 -4.05 27.47
N LEU A 168 23.03 -4.71 26.89
CA LEU A 168 24.21 -4.06 26.28
C LEU A 168 23.84 -3.05 25.18
N PHE A 169 22.68 -3.23 24.54
CA PHE A 169 22.21 -2.41 23.42
C PHE A 169 20.95 -1.59 23.74
N ASN A 170 20.52 -1.54 25.00
CA ASN A 170 19.33 -0.79 25.42
C ASN A 170 18.09 -1.15 24.56
N CYS A 171 17.82 -2.45 24.42
CA CYS A 171 16.64 -3.06 23.80
C CYS A 171 15.33 -2.40 24.26
N HIS A 172 15.26 -1.91 25.50
CA HIS A 172 14.10 -1.14 25.96
C HIS A 172 13.84 0.11 25.13
N LYS A 173 14.88 0.91 24.88
CA LYS A 173 14.80 2.13 24.07
C LYS A 173 14.54 1.79 22.60
N LEU A 174 15.18 0.74 22.08
CA LEU A 174 14.98 0.30 20.71
C LEU A 174 13.52 -0.08 20.43
N TRP A 175 12.90 -0.86 21.32
CA TRP A 175 11.49 -1.22 21.23
C TRP A 175 10.57 0.02 21.19
N GLU A 176 10.84 1.01 22.05
CA GLU A 176 10.06 2.24 22.08
C GLU A 176 10.19 3.06 20.80
N ASP A 177 11.38 3.08 20.20
CA ASP A 177 11.63 3.83 18.97
C ASP A 177 11.00 3.10 17.76
N GLU A 178 11.06 1.76 17.72
CA GLU A 178 10.39 0.92 16.70
C GLU A 178 8.87 1.13 16.71
N ILE A 179 8.22 1.11 17.88
CA ILE A 179 6.75 1.25 17.93
C ILE A 179 6.29 2.66 17.52
N LYS A 180 7.05 3.71 17.89
CA LYS A 180 6.78 5.10 17.49
C LYS A 180 6.98 5.28 15.98
N PHE A 181 8.05 4.69 15.44
CA PHE A 181 8.32 4.70 14.01
C PHE A 181 7.25 3.97 13.20
N ALA A 182 6.81 2.80 13.67
CA ALA A 182 5.73 2.03 13.04
C ALA A 182 4.41 2.81 13.01
N LEU A 183 4.08 3.52 14.08
CA LEU A 183 2.89 4.37 14.14
C LEU A 183 2.99 5.57 13.18
N ALA A 184 4.15 6.21 13.09
CA ALA A 184 4.39 7.29 12.13
C ALA A 184 4.26 6.79 10.67
N ILE A 185 4.80 5.62 10.36
CA ILE A 185 4.65 4.98 9.05
C ILE A 185 3.18 4.68 8.75
N LEU A 186 2.41 4.15 9.71
CA LEU A 186 0.99 3.87 9.51
C LEU A 186 0.23 5.13 9.08
N ILE A 187 0.49 6.28 9.72
CA ILE A 187 -0.16 7.55 9.37
C ILE A 187 0.18 7.94 7.92
N ILE A 188 1.46 7.87 7.54
CA ILE A 188 1.92 8.23 6.19
C ILE A 188 1.32 7.29 5.14
N ILE A 189 1.39 5.97 5.36
CA ILE A 189 0.83 4.97 4.46
C ILE A 189 -0.67 5.15 4.33
N SER A 190 -1.39 5.42 5.43
CA SER A 190 -2.84 5.64 5.41
C SER A 190 -3.21 6.83 4.53
N ILE A 191 -2.53 7.97 4.69
CA ILE A 191 -2.79 9.17 3.88
C ILE A 191 -2.49 8.88 2.40
N CYS A 192 -1.31 8.33 2.10
CA CYS A 192 -0.90 8.06 0.73
C CYS A 192 -1.82 7.04 0.04
N TYR A 193 -2.15 5.94 0.72
CA TYR A 193 -2.94 4.86 0.12
C TYR A 193 -4.39 5.28 -0.10
N VAL A 194 -5.01 5.96 0.86
CA VAL A 194 -6.38 6.48 0.70
C VAL A 194 -6.42 7.56 -0.38
N TYR A 195 -5.44 8.44 -0.42
CA TYR A 195 -5.36 9.49 -1.43
C TYR A 195 -5.18 8.92 -2.85
N TRP A 196 -4.25 7.98 -3.05
CA TRP A 196 -4.06 7.33 -4.35
C TRP A 196 -5.29 6.50 -4.77
N SER A 197 -5.96 5.86 -3.81
CA SER A 197 -7.24 5.18 -4.04
C SER A 197 -8.32 6.13 -4.54
N ALA A 198 -8.42 7.31 -3.93
CA ALA A 198 -9.35 8.35 -4.37
C ALA A 198 -9.01 8.87 -5.77
N CYS A 199 -7.73 9.00 -6.12
CA CYS A 199 -7.34 9.37 -7.49
C CYS A 199 -7.79 8.35 -8.54
N ILE A 200 -7.66 7.05 -8.24
CA ILE A 200 -8.13 5.98 -9.13
C ILE A 200 -9.66 6.04 -9.26
N PHE A 201 -10.37 6.29 -8.16
CA PHE A 201 -11.82 6.49 -8.18
C PHE A 201 -12.23 7.66 -9.09
N TYR A 202 -11.57 8.81 -8.97
CA TYR A 202 -11.86 9.97 -9.81
C TYR A 202 -11.57 9.71 -11.29
N TYR A 203 -10.52 8.92 -11.60
CA TYR A 203 -10.25 8.53 -12.98
C TYR A 203 -11.35 7.61 -13.52
N PHE A 204 -11.80 6.65 -12.72
CA PHE A 204 -12.90 5.77 -13.06
C PHE A 204 -14.22 6.54 -13.31
N ASP A 205 -14.60 7.46 -12.42
CA ASP A 205 -15.83 8.24 -12.55
C ASP A 205 -15.80 9.15 -13.78
N LYS A 206 -14.64 9.75 -14.07
CA LYS A 206 -14.43 10.51 -15.32
C LYS A 206 -14.63 9.64 -16.56
N LEU A 207 -14.05 8.44 -16.59
CA LEU A 207 -14.21 7.51 -17.71
C LEU A 207 -15.68 7.13 -17.88
N ARG A 208 -16.39 6.89 -16.76
CA ARG A 208 -17.82 6.58 -16.71
C ARG A 208 -18.66 7.69 -17.32
N GLY A 209 -18.41 8.95 -16.96
CA GLY A 209 -19.12 10.10 -17.50
C GLY A 209 -19.02 10.21 -19.02
N ILE A 210 -17.81 10.03 -19.56
CA ILE A 210 -17.56 10.08 -21.02
C ILE A 210 -18.32 8.96 -21.75
N MET A 211 -18.33 7.74 -21.21
CA MET A 211 -19.00 6.61 -21.87
C MET A 211 -20.52 6.62 -21.73
N ALA A 212 -21.05 7.14 -20.62
CA ALA A 212 -22.47 7.38 -20.45
C ALA A 212 -22.97 8.42 -21.46
N PHE A 213 -22.20 9.49 -21.68
CA PHE A 213 -22.48 10.49 -22.71
C PHE A 213 -22.45 9.89 -24.13
N ASN A 214 -21.50 8.98 -24.42
CA ASN A 214 -21.41 8.34 -25.73
C ASN A 214 -22.45 7.23 -25.98
N GLY A 215 -23.34 6.93 -25.03
CA GLY A 215 -24.38 5.89 -25.18
C GLY A 215 -23.85 4.46 -25.24
N ILE A 216 -22.59 4.22 -24.85
CA ILE A 216 -21.89 2.92 -24.99
C ILE A 216 -22.12 2.02 -23.76
N MET A 217 -22.75 2.53 -22.70
CA MET A 217 -22.95 1.82 -21.44
C MET A 217 -24.24 0.98 -21.44
N PRO A 218 -24.18 -0.35 -21.27
CA PRO A 218 -25.36 -1.17 -21.00
C PRO A 218 -26.00 -0.73 -19.66
N THR A 219 -27.32 -0.62 -19.63
CA THR A 219 -28.11 -0.17 -18.46
C THR A 219 -27.85 -0.98 -17.17
N ALA A 220 -27.44 -2.25 -17.29
CA ALA A 220 -27.03 -3.08 -16.15
C ALA A 220 -25.76 -2.56 -15.44
N PHE A 221 -24.89 -1.83 -16.14
CA PHE A 221 -23.62 -1.31 -15.63
C PHE A 221 -23.81 -0.11 -14.69
N MET A 222 -24.95 0.59 -14.78
CA MET A 222 -25.29 1.72 -13.89
C MET A 222 -25.84 1.27 -12.53
N ASN A 223 -26.39 0.06 -12.41
CA ASN A 223 -27.18 -0.37 -11.25
C ASN A 223 -26.36 -1.06 -10.14
N TYR A 224 -25.10 -1.44 -10.37
CA TYR A 224 -24.34 -2.24 -9.40
C TYR A 224 -23.63 -1.41 -8.31
N TYR A 225 -23.57 -0.08 -8.43
CA TYR A 225 -22.92 0.76 -7.43
C TYR A 225 -23.95 1.51 -6.57
N PRO A 226 -23.92 1.33 -5.23
CA PRO A 226 -24.68 2.17 -4.33
C PRO A 226 -24.27 3.64 -4.50
N ARG A 227 -25.26 4.52 -4.57
CA ARG A 227 -25.12 5.98 -4.67
C ARG A 227 -24.50 6.56 -3.39
N PHE A 228 -23.24 6.24 -3.09
CA PHE A 228 -22.58 6.72 -1.87
C PHE A 228 -22.19 8.20 -1.93
N ILE A 229 -22.26 8.83 -3.11
CA ILE A 229 -22.05 10.27 -3.28
C ILE A 229 -23.14 10.75 -4.26
N PRO A 230 -23.90 11.81 -3.94
CA PRO A 230 -24.84 12.38 -4.90
C PRO A 230 -24.03 12.83 -6.12
N ASN A 231 -24.22 12.16 -7.24
CA ASN A 231 -23.53 12.49 -8.47
C ASN A 231 -24.27 13.70 -9.08
N PRO A 232 -23.72 14.93 -9.10
CA PRO A 232 -24.40 16.09 -9.67
C PRO A 232 -24.64 15.92 -11.18
N PHE A 233 -23.90 15.02 -11.84
CA PHE A 233 -24.04 14.69 -13.26
C PHE A 233 -25.39 14.10 -13.67
N PHE A 234 -26.15 13.48 -12.75
CA PHE A 234 -27.47 12.94 -13.10
C PHE A 234 -28.59 13.96 -13.11
N ARG A 235 -28.38 15.18 -12.60
CA ARG A 235 -29.40 16.24 -12.64
C ARG A 235 -29.43 17.05 -13.93
N THR A 236 -28.43 16.91 -14.80
CA THR A 236 -28.26 17.76 -15.97
C THR A 236 -28.31 17.02 -17.30
N MET A 237 -28.56 15.71 -17.33
CA MET A 237 -28.79 15.02 -18.60
C MET A 237 -30.15 15.46 -19.16
N PRO A 238 -30.19 16.05 -20.38
CA PRO A 238 -31.45 16.23 -21.06
C PRO A 238 -32.08 14.86 -21.33
N PRO A 239 -33.41 14.74 -21.27
CA PRO A 239 -34.09 13.48 -21.54
C PRO A 239 -33.75 12.99 -22.97
N PRO A 240 -33.70 11.66 -23.20
CA PRO A 240 -33.47 11.12 -24.53
C PRO A 240 -34.53 11.66 -25.50
N PRO A 241 -34.17 11.99 -26.75
CA PRO A 241 -35.12 12.48 -27.73
C PRO A 241 -36.22 11.44 -27.92
N SER A 242 -37.46 11.85 -27.69
CA SER A 242 -38.64 11.06 -28.04
C SER A 242 -38.63 10.87 -29.55
N GLY A 243 -38.21 9.68 -29.99
CA GLY A 243 -38.44 9.24 -31.35
C GLY A 243 -39.94 9.14 -31.56
N ASN A 244 -40.51 10.08 -32.31
CA ASN A 244 -41.86 9.95 -32.83
C ASN A 244 -41.84 8.80 -33.85
N VAL A 245 -42.69 7.81 -33.60
CA VAL A 245 -43.20 6.89 -34.63
C VAL A 245 -44.20 7.66 -35.49
#